data_AF-A0A7Y9UTU0-F1
#
_entry.id   AF-A0A7Y9UTU0-F1
#
_cell.length_a   1.000
_cell.length_b   1.000
_cell.length_c   1.000
_cell.angle_alpha   90.00
_cell.angle_beta   90.00
_cell.angle_gamma   90.00
#
_symmetry.space_group_name_H-M   'P 1'
#
loop_
_entity.id
_entity.type
_entity.pdbx_description
1 polymer ?
#
loop_
_entity_poly.entity_id
_entity_poly.type
_entity_poly.pdbx_seq_one_letter_code
_entity_poly.pdbx_strand_id
1 'polypeptide(L)'
;MRIVVLLLILFTASARAGDAPLMSAHMMLPVVISGNKVSLESFVIRPDRPGKFPLVVITHGMPSGGEEFFTEILIRSPVGYSKAAVAFAQHGYAVVSIMRRGYGRSGGGFSESARQTCDYLPATRAASDDVIAAVASLRHEPWVDAEHVVLLGHSVGGLTVMAVAA
;
A
#
# COMPACT_ATOMS: atom_id res chain seq x y z
N MET A 1 32.35 -53.87 -15.27
CA MET A 1 31.69 -52.68 -15.83
C MET A 1 30.27 -52.61 -15.26
N ARG A 2 30.03 -51.76 -14.26
CA ARG A 2 28.71 -51.58 -13.61
C ARG A 2 28.32 -50.13 -13.79
N ILE A 3 27.35 -49.87 -14.66
CA ILE A 3 26.80 -48.53 -14.90
C ILE A 3 25.76 -48.29 -13.80
N VAL A 4 26.03 -47.33 -12.91
CA VAL A 4 25.05 -46.82 -11.94
C VAL A 4 24.35 -45.63 -12.60
N VAL A 5 23.06 -45.78 -12.90
CA VAL A 5 22.21 -44.71 -13.42
C VAL A 5 21.63 -43.95 -12.22
N LEU A 6 22.05 -42.71 -12.02
CA LEU A 6 21.43 -41.78 -11.08
C LEU A 6 20.19 -41.16 -11.75
N LEU A 7 18.99 -41.51 -11.29
CA LEU A 7 17.76 -40.82 -11.64
C LEU A 7 17.59 -39.59 -10.72
N LEU A 8 17.82 -38.40 -11.27
CA LEU A 8 17.43 -37.13 -10.67
C LEU A 8 15.95 -36.88 -10.93
N ILE A 9 15.11 -37.10 -9.92
CA ILE A 9 13.69 -36.73 -9.95
C ILE A 9 13.60 -35.23 -9.63
N LEU A 10 13.47 -34.41 -10.68
CA LEU A 10 13.11 -32.99 -10.55
C LEU A 10 11.64 -32.89 -10.13
N PHE A 11 11.40 -32.66 -8.85
CA PHE A 11 10.09 -32.22 -8.37
C PHE A 11 9.89 -30.74 -8.76
N THR A 12 9.26 -30.50 -9.91
CA THR A 12 8.67 -29.19 -10.19
C THR A 12 7.39 -29.06 -9.37
N ALA A 13 7.51 -28.54 -8.14
CA ALA A 13 6.34 -28.09 -7.40
C ALA A 13 5.83 -26.80 -8.07
N SER A 14 4.87 -26.93 -8.99
CA SER A 14 4.08 -25.80 -9.46
C SER A 14 3.20 -25.32 -8.29
N ALA A 15 3.71 -24.39 -7.49
CA ALA A 15 2.91 -23.68 -6.51
C ALA A 15 1.85 -22.87 -7.27
N ARG A 16 0.59 -23.33 -7.26
CA ARG A 16 -0.54 -22.52 -7.70
C ARG A 16 -0.64 -21.33 -6.75
N ALA A 17 -0.32 -20.14 -7.26
CA ALA A 17 -0.40 -18.90 -6.49
C ALA A 17 -1.85 -18.51 -6.11
N GLY A 18 -2.87 -19.18 -6.66
CA GLY A 18 -4.28 -18.78 -6.55
C GLY A 18 -5.10 -19.34 -5.38
N ASP A 19 -4.59 -20.32 -4.62
CA ASP A 19 -5.41 -21.05 -3.62
C ASP A 19 -4.97 -20.83 -2.16
N ALA A 20 -3.97 -19.98 -1.91
CA ALA A 20 -3.53 -19.72 -0.54
C ALA A 20 -4.61 -18.91 0.20
N PRO A 21 -4.96 -19.26 1.46
CA PRO A 21 -5.77 -18.40 2.29
C PRO A 21 -5.12 -17.01 2.39
N LEU A 22 -5.94 -15.97 2.57
CA LEU A 22 -5.45 -14.62 2.77
C LEU A 22 -5.50 -14.29 4.25
N MET A 23 -4.47 -13.60 4.74
CA MET A 23 -4.53 -12.94 6.03
C MET A 23 -4.73 -11.44 5.85
N SER A 24 -5.38 -10.82 6.83
CA SER A 24 -5.57 -9.37 6.86
C SER A 24 -5.39 -8.82 8.26
N ALA A 25 -4.82 -7.61 8.36
CA ALA A 25 -4.60 -6.94 9.64
C ALA A 25 -4.68 -5.42 9.50
N HIS A 26 -5.26 -4.76 10.50
CA HIS A 26 -5.03 -3.35 10.73
C HIS A 26 -3.62 -3.15 11.29
N MET A 27 -2.90 -2.14 10.80
CA MET A 27 -1.62 -1.74 11.36
C MET A 27 -1.48 -0.22 11.38
N MET A 28 -0.71 0.26 12.34
CA MET A 28 -0.28 1.65 12.42
C MET A 28 1.15 1.70 11.88
N LEU A 29 1.32 2.08 10.61
CA LEU A 29 2.59 2.06 9.90
C LEU A 29 3.46 3.25 10.37
N PRO A 30 4.59 3.01 11.06
CA PRO A 30 5.49 4.09 11.43
C PRO A 30 6.23 4.59 10.19
N VAL A 31 6.25 5.90 9.99
CA VAL A 31 6.94 6.56 8.86
C VAL A 31 7.70 7.79 9.35
N VAL A 32 8.67 8.24 8.55
CA VAL A 32 9.38 9.49 8.78
C VAL A 32 9.12 10.41 7.59
N ILE A 33 8.53 11.58 7.86
CA ILE A 33 8.15 12.57 6.84
C ILE A 33 8.79 13.90 7.22
N SER A 34 9.72 14.38 6.40
CA SER A 34 10.50 15.61 6.67
C SER A 34 11.14 15.62 8.07
N GLY A 35 11.66 14.46 8.51
CA GLY A 35 12.29 14.26 9.82
C GLY A 35 11.31 13.99 10.98
N ASN A 36 10.01 14.12 10.77
CA ASN A 36 9.00 13.88 11.81
C ASN A 36 8.53 12.43 11.79
N LYS A 37 8.46 11.80 12.97
CA LYS A 37 7.86 10.49 13.14
C LYS A 37 6.33 10.62 13.10
N VAL A 38 5.70 9.96 12.14
CA VAL A 38 4.24 9.91 11.98
C VAL A 38 3.81 8.45 11.93
N SER A 39 2.58 8.17 12.34
CA SER A 39 2.00 6.84 12.20
C SER A 39 0.80 6.91 11.27
N LEU A 40 0.83 6.13 10.19
CA LEU A 40 -0.23 6.09 9.18
C LEU A 40 -1.14 4.89 9.43
N GLU A 41 -2.45 5.13 9.54
CA GLU A 41 -3.42 4.06 9.61
C GLU A 41 -3.40 3.27 8.31
N SER A 42 -3.20 1.96 8.41
CA SER A 42 -3.06 1.09 7.25
C SER A 42 -3.83 -0.22 7.43
N PHE A 43 -4.16 -0.86 6.31
CA PHE A 43 -4.75 -2.20 6.28
C PHE A 43 -3.98 -3.08 5.31
N VAL A 44 -3.50 -4.20 5.81
CA VAL A 44 -2.71 -5.18 5.05
C VAL A 44 -3.61 -6.34 4.66
N ILE A 45 -3.52 -6.78 3.40
CA ILE A 45 -4.03 -8.07 2.93
C ILE A 45 -2.91 -8.76 2.16
N ARG A 46 -2.56 -9.99 2.52
CA ARG A 46 -1.50 -10.75 1.84
C ARG A 46 -1.76 -12.25 1.90
N PRO A 47 -1.12 -13.06 1.04
CA PRO A 47 -1.19 -14.52 1.14
C PRO A 47 -0.70 -14.99 2.51
N ASP A 48 -1.46 -15.90 3.12
CA ASP A 48 -1.14 -16.56 4.38
C ASP A 48 -0.24 -17.77 4.13
N ARG A 49 1.01 -17.46 3.76
CA ARG A 49 2.08 -18.43 3.62
C ARG A 49 3.44 -17.78 3.82
N PRO A 50 4.49 -18.56 4.13
CA PRO A 50 5.85 -18.05 4.17
C PRO A 50 6.30 -17.50 2.80
N GLY A 51 7.15 -16.48 2.84
CA GLY A 51 7.78 -15.88 1.66
C GLY A 51 7.67 -14.36 1.63
N LYS A 52 8.33 -13.80 0.61
CA LYS A 52 8.19 -12.39 0.23
C LYS A 52 7.24 -12.28 -0.94
N PHE A 53 6.48 -11.19 -0.98
CA PHE A 53 5.49 -10.93 -2.01
C PHE A 53 5.74 -9.57 -2.65
N PRO A 54 5.52 -9.43 -3.97
CA PRO A 54 5.48 -8.11 -4.59
C PRO A 54 4.43 -7.24 -3.87
N LEU A 55 4.76 -5.99 -3.66
CA LEU A 55 3.98 -5.05 -2.87
C LEU A 55 3.05 -4.22 -3.76
N VAL A 56 1.79 -4.07 -3.35
CA VAL A 56 0.89 -3.03 -3.84
C VAL A 56 0.62 -2.06 -2.70
N VAL A 57 0.87 -0.77 -2.91
CA VAL A 57 0.44 0.29 -1.98
C VAL A 57 -0.75 1.02 -2.58
N ILE A 58 -1.89 1.01 -1.88
CA ILE A 58 -3.10 1.70 -2.29
C ILE A 58 -3.22 3.02 -1.55
N THR A 59 -3.41 4.13 -2.29
CA THR A 59 -3.62 5.47 -1.73
C THR A 59 -4.95 6.08 -2.19
N HIS A 60 -5.64 6.74 -1.27
CA HIS A 60 -7.03 7.16 -1.43
C HIS A 60 -7.22 8.44 -2.25
N GLY A 61 -8.44 8.73 -2.68
CA GLY A 61 -8.79 10.05 -3.21
C GLY A 61 -8.98 11.10 -2.11
N MET A 62 -9.15 12.36 -2.51
CA MET A 62 -9.58 13.44 -1.63
C MET A 62 -11.11 13.57 -1.68
N PRO A 63 -11.80 13.78 -0.56
CA PRO A 63 -13.19 14.23 -0.53
C PRO A 63 -13.44 15.45 -1.42
N SER A 64 -14.69 15.63 -1.84
CA SER A 64 -15.14 16.94 -2.31
C SER A 64 -14.97 17.96 -1.19
N GLY A 65 -14.59 19.19 -1.56
CA GLY A 65 -14.59 20.30 -0.60
C GLY A 65 -16.01 20.63 -0.12
N GLY A 66 -16.11 21.44 0.93
CA GLY A 66 -17.39 21.85 1.53
C GLY A 66 -17.33 21.84 3.04
N GLU A 67 -18.47 22.12 3.68
CA GLU A 67 -18.58 22.17 5.15
C GLU A 67 -18.24 20.83 5.82
N GLU A 68 -18.52 19.71 5.13
CA GLU A 68 -18.29 18.36 5.65
C GLU A 68 -16.88 17.82 5.37
N PHE A 69 -16.01 18.58 4.70
CA PHE A 69 -14.70 18.09 4.27
C PHE A 69 -13.91 17.43 5.40
N PHE A 70 -13.78 18.11 6.55
CA PHE A 70 -13.01 17.58 7.68
C PHE A 70 -13.70 16.38 8.35
N THR A 71 -15.03 16.33 8.33
CA THR A 71 -15.76 15.13 8.77
C THR A 71 -15.46 13.96 7.84
N GLU A 72 -15.50 14.17 6.54
CA GLU A 72 -15.23 13.15 5.53
C GLU A 72 -13.80 12.60 5.59
N ILE A 73 -12.78 13.43 5.81
CA ILE A 73 -11.40 12.92 5.92
C ILE A 73 -11.21 12.06 7.17
N LEU A 74 -11.88 12.37 8.28
CA LEU A 74 -11.72 11.69 9.57
C LEU A 74 -12.43 10.33 9.64
N ILE A 75 -13.52 10.16 8.88
CA ILE A 75 -14.26 8.88 8.83
C ILE A 75 -13.70 7.92 7.76
N ARG A 76 -12.70 8.33 6.98
CA ARG A 76 -12.06 7.48 5.99
C ARG A 76 -11.33 6.32 6.67
N SER A 77 -11.34 5.17 6.01
CA SER A 77 -10.72 3.95 6.49
C SER A 77 -9.97 3.25 5.36
N PRO A 78 -8.79 2.65 5.62
CA PRO A 78 -8.07 1.87 4.63
C PRO A 78 -8.84 0.63 4.17
N VAL A 79 -9.78 0.13 4.98
CA VAL A 79 -10.64 -1.03 4.66
C VAL A 79 -11.56 -0.75 3.47
N GLY A 80 -11.80 0.53 3.12
CA GLY A 80 -12.58 0.91 1.94
C GLY A 80 -12.01 0.36 0.61
N TYR A 81 -10.74 -0.03 0.59
CA TYR A 81 -10.06 -0.58 -0.59
C TYR A 81 -9.91 -2.11 -0.57
N SER A 82 -10.51 -2.81 0.41
CA SER A 82 -10.34 -4.26 0.60
C SER A 82 -10.72 -5.09 -0.62
N LYS A 83 -11.70 -4.68 -1.43
CA LYS A 83 -12.06 -5.42 -2.66
C LYS A 83 -10.91 -5.44 -3.67
N ALA A 84 -10.29 -4.28 -3.91
CA ALA A 84 -9.13 -4.19 -4.79
C ALA A 84 -7.93 -4.95 -4.18
N ALA A 85 -7.70 -4.80 -2.87
CA ALA A 85 -6.62 -5.48 -2.18
C ALA A 85 -6.75 -7.01 -2.21
N VAL A 86 -7.95 -7.57 -2.04
CA VAL A 86 -8.21 -9.00 -2.18
C VAL A 86 -7.89 -9.48 -3.59
N ALA A 87 -8.31 -8.73 -4.63
CA ALA A 87 -8.04 -9.12 -6.01
C ALA A 87 -6.53 -9.24 -6.31
N PHE A 88 -5.72 -8.28 -5.84
CA PHE A 88 -4.26 -8.37 -5.95
C PHE A 88 -3.69 -9.50 -5.09
N ALA A 89 -4.16 -9.66 -3.85
CA ALA A 89 -3.65 -10.69 -2.95
C ALA A 89 -3.92 -12.12 -3.44
N GLN A 90 -5.06 -12.36 -4.10
CA GLN A 90 -5.37 -13.63 -4.79
C GLN A 90 -4.40 -13.93 -5.94
N HIS A 91 -3.69 -12.93 -6.45
CA HIS A 91 -2.66 -13.06 -7.47
C HIS A 91 -1.23 -13.05 -6.88
N GLY A 92 -1.09 -13.23 -5.57
CA GLY A 92 0.20 -13.40 -4.91
C GLY A 92 0.89 -12.10 -4.48
N TYR A 93 0.18 -10.97 -4.45
CA TYR A 93 0.72 -9.70 -3.95
C TYR A 93 0.44 -9.52 -2.46
N ALA A 94 1.36 -8.87 -1.74
CA ALA A 94 1.00 -8.24 -0.48
C ALA A 94 0.48 -6.83 -0.77
N VAL A 95 -0.64 -6.46 -0.16
CA VAL A 95 -1.30 -5.19 -0.42
C VAL A 95 -1.44 -4.41 0.86
N VAL A 96 -1.04 -3.14 0.84
CA VAL A 96 -1.19 -2.22 1.97
C VAL A 96 -1.97 -1.00 1.51
N SER A 97 -3.19 -0.85 2.01
CA SER A 97 -3.97 0.39 1.85
C SER A 97 -3.58 1.34 2.97
N ILE A 98 -3.15 2.55 2.63
CA ILE A 98 -2.72 3.55 3.61
C ILE A 98 -3.70 4.72 3.66
N MET A 99 -3.93 5.26 4.85
CA MET A 99 -4.46 6.61 5.04
C MET A 99 -3.28 7.58 5.11
N ARG A 100 -3.33 8.67 4.35
CA ARG A 100 -2.31 9.71 4.37
C ARG A 100 -2.43 10.56 5.64
N ARG A 101 -1.42 11.38 5.96
CA ARG A 101 -1.37 12.13 7.22
C ARG A 101 -2.62 13.02 7.38
N GLY A 102 -3.25 12.94 8.55
CA GLY A 102 -4.50 13.64 8.86
C GLY A 102 -5.80 13.01 8.33
N TYR A 103 -5.74 11.89 7.58
CA TYR A 103 -6.92 11.11 7.21
C TYR A 103 -7.12 9.93 8.15
N GLY A 104 -8.39 9.56 8.36
CA GLY A 104 -8.78 8.47 9.24
C GLY A 104 -8.14 8.64 10.62
N ARG A 105 -7.42 7.61 11.05
CA ARG A 105 -6.70 7.58 12.34
C ARG A 105 -5.20 7.89 12.22
N SER A 106 -4.74 8.36 11.05
CA SER A 106 -3.34 8.73 10.84
C SER A 106 -2.95 9.98 11.62
N GLY A 107 -1.71 10.00 12.11
CA GLY A 107 -1.13 11.17 12.76
C GLY A 107 -0.69 12.27 11.78
N GLY A 108 0.10 13.23 12.27
CA GLY A 108 0.76 14.26 11.44
C GLY A 108 -0.10 15.45 11.03
N GLY A 109 -1.41 15.39 11.29
CA GLY A 109 -2.36 16.44 10.90
C GLY A 109 -2.59 16.51 9.39
N PHE A 110 -3.66 17.20 8.98
CA PHE A 110 -3.98 17.36 7.57
C PHE A 110 -2.97 18.29 6.87
N SER A 111 -2.35 17.81 5.79
CA SER A 111 -1.26 18.51 5.08
C SER A 111 -1.58 18.83 3.61
N GLU A 112 -2.66 18.26 3.07
CA GLU A 112 -3.04 18.37 1.66
C GLU A 112 -3.79 19.68 1.41
N SER A 113 -3.09 20.81 1.38
CA SER A 113 -3.77 22.08 1.11
C SER A 113 -4.23 22.17 -0.35
N ALA A 114 -5.53 22.31 -0.59
CA ALA A 114 -6.08 22.76 -1.86
C ALA A 114 -6.40 24.26 -1.75
N ARG A 115 -5.42 25.11 -2.09
CA ARG A 115 -5.53 26.58 -1.89
C ARG A 115 -6.39 27.27 -2.94
N GLN A 116 -6.62 26.62 -4.08
CA GLN A 116 -7.38 27.16 -5.21
C GLN A 116 -8.19 26.03 -5.85
N THR A 117 -9.34 26.38 -6.46
CA THR A 117 -10.17 25.44 -7.20
C THR A 117 -9.34 24.82 -8.33
N CYS A 118 -9.31 23.48 -8.38
CA CYS A 118 -8.57 22.67 -9.36
C CYS A 118 -7.04 22.72 -9.29
N ASP A 119 -6.42 23.41 -8.32
CA ASP A 119 -4.97 23.28 -8.08
C ASP A 119 -4.68 22.17 -7.07
N TYR A 120 -4.39 20.98 -7.61
CA TYR A 120 -4.03 19.82 -6.81
C TYR A 120 -2.53 19.69 -6.56
N LEU A 121 -1.67 20.52 -7.16
CA LEU A 121 -0.21 20.34 -7.07
C LEU A 121 0.31 20.35 -5.62
N PRO A 122 -0.10 21.29 -4.73
CA PRO A 122 0.37 21.28 -3.35
C PRO A 122 -0.12 20.05 -2.59
N ALA A 123 -1.38 19.66 -2.77
CA ALA A 123 -1.97 18.48 -2.15
C ALA A 123 -1.28 17.20 -2.63
N THR A 124 -1.04 17.07 -3.94
CA THR A 124 -0.34 15.94 -4.55
C THR A 124 1.08 15.82 -4.02
N ARG A 125 1.85 16.92 -3.89
CA ARG A 125 3.20 16.89 -3.30
C ARG A 125 3.19 16.37 -1.87
N ALA A 126 2.33 16.92 -1.01
CA ALA A 126 2.22 16.46 0.36
C ALA A 126 1.81 14.98 0.46
N ALA A 127 0.88 14.56 -0.41
CA ALA A 127 0.44 13.17 -0.50
C ALA A 127 1.56 12.24 -1.02
N SER A 128 2.42 12.71 -1.93
CA SER A 128 3.54 11.94 -2.46
C SER A 128 4.58 11.66 -1.40
N ASP A 129 4.90 12.64 -0.54
CA ASP A 129 5.80 12.42 0.60
C ASP A 129 5.30 11.28 1.51
N ASP A 130 3.98 11.21 1.74
CA ASP A 130 3.37 10.18 2.58
C ASP A 130 3.50 8.79 1.95
N VAL A 131 3.22 8.69 0.64
CA VAL A 131 3.33 7.44 -0.12
C VAL A 131 4.79 6.98 -0.17
N ILE A 132 5.74 7.89 -0.43
CA ILE A 132 7.18 7.58 -0.44
C ILE A 132 7.62 7.08 0.94
N ALA A 133 7.22 7.75 2.01
CA ALA A 133 7.58 7.36 3.36
C ALA A 133 6.93 6.01 3.77
N ALA A 134 5.70 5.76 3.32
CA ALA A 134 5.04 4.47 3.52
C ALA A 134 5.77 3.34 2.80
N VAL A 135 6.13 3.52 1.52
CA VAL A 135 6.93 2.54 0.76
C VAL A 135 8.27 2.30 1.44
N ALA A 136 8.98 3.37 1.84
CA ALA A 136 10.26 3.25 2.53
C ALA A 136 10.16 2.44 3.82
N SER A 137 9.09 2.63 4.60
CA SER A 137 8.82 1.85 5.80
C SER A 137 8.53 0.38 5.46
N LEU A 138 7.60 0.14 4.53
CA LEU A 138 7.16 -1.20 4.14
C LEU A 138 8.27 -2.07 3.53
N ARG A 139 9.30 -1.48 2.92
CA ARG A 139 10.48 -2.23 2.43
C ARG A 139 11.23 -2.97 3.55
N HIS A 140 11.01 -2.62 4.82
CA HIS A 140 11.62 -3.31 5.97
C HIS A 140 10.77 -4.48 6.49
N GLU A 141 9.53 -4.63 6.02
CA GLU A 141 8.68 -5.75 6.41
C GLU A 141 9.23 -7.08 5.85
N PRO A 142 9.34 -8.14 6.67
CA PRO A 142 10.01 -9.38 6.27
C PRO A 142 9.29 -10.14 5.14
N TRP A 143 8.02 -9.84 4.92
CA TRP A 143 7.14 -10.43 3.91
C TRP A 143 7.06 -9.59 2.62
N VAL A 144 7.76 -8.45 2.54
CA VAL A 144 7.78 -7.60 1.34
C VAL A 144 8.96 -7.95 0.43
N ASP A 145 8.67 -8.13 -0.86
CA ASP A 145 9.65 -8.06 -1.93
C ASP A 145 9.84 -6.59 -2.33
N ALA A 146 10.93 -6.00 -1.84
CA ALA A 146 11.20 -4.57 -1.95
C ALA A 146 11.61 -4.11 -3.36
N GLU A 147 11.85 -5.05 -4.29
CA GLU A 147 12.24 -4.77 -5.67
C GLU A 147 11.02 -4.70 -6.61
N HIS A 148 9.87 -5.20 -6.16
CA HIS A 148 8.65 -5.26 -6.96
C HIS A 148 7.52 -4.52 -6.24
N VAL A 149 7.43 -3.20 -6.50
CA VAL A 149 6.43 -2.33 -5.89
C VAL A 149 5.52 -1.72 -6.96
N VAL A 150 4.21 -1.86 -6.76
CA VAL A 150 3.16 -1.21 -7.55
C VAL A 150 2.46 -0.18 -6.69
N LEU A 151 2.22 1.00 -7.24
CA LEU A 151 1.43 2.05 -6.61
C LEU A 151 0.07 2.13 -7.29
N LEU A 152 -1.00 2.08 -6.49
CA LEU A 152 -2.37 2.21 -6.98
C LEU A 152 -3.02 3.42 -6.32
N GLY A 153 -3.54 4.32 -7.14
CA GLY A 153 -4.17 5.55 -6.70
C GLY A 153 -5.62 5.66 -7.15
N HIS A 154 -6.51 6.05 -6.24
CA HIS A 154 -7.90 6.39 -6.57
C HIS A 154 -8.08 7.92 -6.62
N SER A 155 -8.61 8.46 -7.74
CA SER A 155 -8.90 9.89 -7.89
C SER A 155 -7.64 10.76 -7.68
N VAL A 156 -7.62 11.69 -6.73
CA VAL A 156 -6.41 12.46 -6.34
C VAL A 156 -5.26 11.54 -5.98
N GLY A 157 -5.52 10.36 -5.41
CA GLY A 157 -4.49 9.33 -5.20
C GLY A 157 -3.84 8.86 -6.50
N GLY A 158 -4.58 8.87 -7.62
CA GLY A 158 -4.05 8.63 -8.96
C GLY A 158 -3.02 9.69 -9.39
N LEU A 159 -3.33 10.97 -9.13
CA LEU A 159 -2.37 12.07 -9.34
C LEU A 159 -1.14 11.90 -8.45
N THR A 160 -1.34 11.50 -7.18
CA THR A 160 -0.25 11.21 -6.23
C THR A 160 0.69 10.15 -6.74
N VAL A 161 0.20 9.00 -7.21
CA VAL A 161 1.10 7.92 -7.67
C VAL A 161 1.83 8.28 -8.96
N MET A 162 1.21 9.08 -9.84
CA MET A 162 1.90 9.65 -11.01
C MET A 162 3.04 10.57 -10.59
N ALA A 163 2.81 11.43 -9.58
CA ALA A 163 3.85 12.33 -9.07
C ALA A 163 4.98 11.60 -8.33
N VAL A 164 4.70 10.47 -7.67
CA VAL A 164 5.73 9.62 -7.04
C VAL A 164 6.61 8.94 -8.10
N ALA A 165 6.04 8.58 -9.25
CA ALA A 165 6.75 7.87 -10.32
C ALA A 165 7.46 8.78 -11.35
N ALA A 166 7.32 10.10 -11.20
CA ALA A 166 7.85 11.11 -12.12
C ALA A 166 9.34 11.42 -11.92
#